data_AF-A0A2D5MN12-F1
#
_entry.id   AF-A0A2D5MN12-F1
#
_cell.length_a   1.000
_cell.length_b   1.000
_cell.length_c   1.000
_cell.angle_alpha   90.00
_cell.angle_beta   90.00
_cell.angle_gamma   90.00
#
_symmetry.space_group_name_H-M   'P 1'
#
loop_
_entity.id
_entity.type
_entity.pdbx_description
1 polymer ?
#
loop_
_entity_poly.entity_id
_entity_poly.type
_entity_poly.pdbx_seq_one_letter_code
_entity_poly.pdbx_strand_id
1 'polypeptide(L)'
;MAGYTALLDTPNFLPHVTIESGLSKEKAIETANRFKMYEKPFFSPSGWPKISRTKFENSIRTRDLEFYAVEQPLNTNGIFVDEIHISLAYSINRPITQMELAMAPFMERIYPTDLEVVVADCSEEDPNKWYIIDDESV
;
A
#
# COMPACT_ATOMS: atom_id res chain seq x y z
N MET A 1 -15.23 -11.18 3.74
CA MET A 1 -13.94 -11.91 3.69
C MET A 1 -13.02 -11.21 4.67
N ALA A 2 -12.34 -11.91 5.58
CA ALA A 2 -11.39 -11.25 6.48
C ALA A 2 -10.22 -10.72 5.63
N GLY A 3 -9.96 -9.41 5.68
CA GLY A 3 -8.85 -8.80 4.96
C GLY A 3 -7.50 -9.31 5.50
N TYR A 4 -6.44 -9.11 4.72
CA TYR A 4 -5.07 -9.44 5.10
C TYR A 4 -4.72 -8.93 6.52
N THR A 5 -5.22 -7.74 6.88
CA THR A 5 -4.96 -7.13 8.18
C THR A 5 -5.46 -7.96 9.36
N ALA A 6 -6.70 -8.46 9.27
CA ALA A 6 -7.30 -9.27 10.33
C ALA A 6 -6.67 -10.67 10.41
N LEU A 7 -6.27 -11.25 9.27
CA LEU A 7 -5.65 -12.58 9.23
C LEU A 7 -4.21 -12.56 9.75
N LEU A 8 -3.48 -11.47 9.48
CA LEU A 8 -2.07 -11.32 9.83
C LEU A 8 -1.84 -10.58 11.15
N ASP A 9 -2.90 -10.20 11.87
CA ASP A 9 -2.82 -9.38 13.09
C ASP A 9 -1.94 -8.14 12.91
N THR A 10 -2.22 -7.39 11.84
CA THR A 10 -1.48 -6.16 11.48
C THR A 10 -2.36 -4.91 11.64
N PRO A 11 -1.76 -3.71 11.77
CA PRO A 11 -2.46 -2.43 11.69
C PRO A 11 -3.56 -2.41 10.63
N ASN A 12 -4.68 -1.74 10.98
CA ASN A 12 -5.75 -1.54 10.04
C ASN A 12 -5.28 -0.61 8.94
N PHE A 13 -5.38 -1.11 7.72
CA PHE A 13 -4.76 -0.52 6.57
C PHE A 13 -5.62 -0.83 5.35
N LEU A 14 -5.90 0.20 4.55
CA LEU A 14 -6.60 0.04 3.30
C LEU A 14 -5.60 -0.40 2.22
N PRO A 15 -5.83 -1.56 1.59
CA PRO A 15 -5.00 -1.98 0.47
C PRO A 15 -4.95 -0.91 -0.60
N HIS A 16 -3.75 -0.56 -1.06
CA HIS A 16 -3.58 0.53 -2.04
C HIS A 16 -2.46 0.24 -3.03
N VAL A 17 -2.56 0.90 -4.19
CA VAL A 17 -1.51 0.98 -5.19
C VAL A 17 -0.93 2.38 -5.15
N THR A 18 0.37 2.49 -4.95
CA THR A 18 1.05 3.79 -4.86
C THR A 18 1.24 4.36 -6.27
N ILE A 19 0.69 5.55 -6.51
CA ILE A 19 0.95 6.32 -7.73
C ILE A 19 2.31 7.02 -7.63
N GLU A 20 2.50 7.77 -6.54
CA GLU A 20 3.72 8.53 -6.25
C GLU A 20 3.83 8.75 -4.73
N SER A 21 5.04 8.85 -4.18
CA SER A 21 5.29 9.00 -2.74
C SER A 21 6.40 10.00 -2.45
N GLY A 22 6.48 10.52 -1.22
CA GLY A 22 7.52 11.48 -0.81
C GLY A 22 7.27 12.91 -1.31
N LEU A 23 6.01 13.26 -1.56
CA LEU A 23 5.59 14.57 -2.06
C LEU A 23 5.19 15.51 -0.90
N SER A 24 5.27 16.83 -1.15
CA SER A 24 4.56 17.80 -0.29
C SER A 24 3.06 17.68 -0.51
N LYS A 25 2.26 18.18 0.45
CA LYS A 25 0.79 18.14 0.38
C LYS A 25 0.26 18.74 -0.92
N GLU A 26 0.76 19.90 -1.33
CA GLU A 26 0.31 20.61 -2.52
C GLU A 26 0.60 19.81 -3.80
N LYS A 27 1.81 19.25 -3.91
CA LYS A 27 2.19 18.40 -5.04
C LYS A 27 1.41 17.10 -5.09
N ALA A 28 1.13 16.50 -3.93
CA ALA A 28 0.32 15.29 -3.84
C ALA A 28 -1.10 15.53 -4.35
N ILE A 29 -1.72 16.66 -3.95
CA ILE A 29 -3.04 17.07 -4.44
C ILE A 29 -3.01 17.35 -5.95
N GLU A 30 -2.00 18.07 -6.45
CA GLU A 30 -1.84 18.32 -7.89
C GLU A 30 -1.71 17.00 -8.69
N THR A 31 -0.84 16.10 -8.25
CA THR A 31 -0.66 14.78 -8.88
C THR A 31 -1.95 13.97 -8.85
N ALA A 32 -2.65 13.91 -7.71
CA ALA A 32 -3.91 13.19 -7.58
C ALA A 32 -4.99 13.75 -8.52
N ASN A 33 -5.15 15.07 -8.58
CA ASN A 33 -6.11 15.72 -9.47
C ASN A 33 -5.80 15.47 -10.95
N ARG A 34 -4.51 15.49 -11.33
CA ARG A 34 -4.10 15.11 -12.68
C ARG A 34 -4.44 13.65 -12.98
N PHE A 35 -4.24 12.73 -12.04
CA PHE A 35 -4.57 11.31 -12.21
C PHE A 35 -6.09 11.07 -12.31
N LYS A 36 -6.90 11.83 -11.56
CA LYS A 36 -8.38 11.77 -11.64
C LYS A 36 -8.93 12.11 -13.02
N MET A 37 -8.17 12.81 -13.88
CA MET A 37 -8.57 13.14 -15.25
C MET A 37 -8.39 11.97 -16.24
N TYR A 38 -7.62 10.95 -15.88
CA TYR A 38 -7.38 9.79 -16.74
C TYR A 38 -8.34 8.64 -16.43
N GLU A 39 -8.55 7.76 -17.41
CA GLU A 39 -9.25 6.51 -17.19
C GLU A 39 -8.44 5.61 -16.24
N LYS A 40 -9.09 5.13 -15.18
CA LYS A 40 -8.45 4.24 -14.21
C LYS A 40 -8.20 2.87 -14.86
N PRO A 41 -7.01 2.28 -14.70
CA PRO A 41 -6.74 0.95 -15.24
C PRO A 41 -7.48 -0.13 -14.45
N PHE A 42 -7.53 -1.34 -15.01
CA PHE A 42 -7.77 -2.54 -14.20
C PHE A 42 -6.44 -3.18 -13.83
N PHE A 43 -6.43 -3.87 -12.70
CA PHE A 43 -5.27 -4.62 -12.25
C PHE A 43 -5.58 -6.10 -12.12
N SER A 44 -4.63 -6.95 -12.48
CA SER A 44 -4.70 -8.39 -12.22
C SER A 44 -3.41 -8.88 -11.57
N PRO A 45 -3.45 -9.82 -10.62
CA PRO A 45 -2.24 -10.35 -10.00
C PRO A 45 -1.23 -10.87 -11.02
N SER A 46 0.05 -10.56 -10.80
CA SER A 46 1.19 -11.00 -11.62
C SER A 46 2.13 -11.94 -10.87
N GLY A 47 1.59 -12.81 -10.03
CA GLY A 47 2.37 -13.76 -9.23
C GLY A 47 1.74 -14.01 -7.87
N TRP A 48 2.53 -14.55 -6.94
CA TRP A 48 2.14 -14.70 -5.54
C TRP A 48 2.48 -13.45 -4.73
N PRO A 49 1.77 -13.17 -3.62
CA PRO A 49 2.19 -12.16 -2.67
C PRO A 49 3.60 -12.43 -2.16
N LYS A 50 4.35 -11.37 -1.86
CA LYS A 50 5.70 -11.42 -1.31
C LYS A 50 5.79 -10.59 -0.04
N ILE A 51 6.76 -10.91 0.81
CA ILE A 51 7.11 -10.11 1.98
C ILE A 51 8.29 -9.22 1.60
N SER A 52 8.15 -7.90 1.75
CA SER A 52 9.25 -6.94 1.67
C SER A 52 9.68 -6.51 3.07
N ARG A 53 10.94 -6.12 3.21
CA ARG A 53 11.53 -5.64 4.48
C ARG A 53 12.39 -4.42 4.21
N THR A 54 12.10 -3.36 4.94
CA THR A 54 12.88 -2.11 4.93
C THR A 54 13.40 -1.86 6.33
N LYS A 55 14.69 -1.56 6.46
CA LYS A 55 15.30 -1.15 7.71
C LYS A 55 15.46 0.37 7.72
N PHE A 56 14.98 1.00 8.78
CA PHE A 56 15.18 2.41 9.03
C PHE A 56 16.20 2.57 10.16
N GLU A 57 17.37 3.07 9.82
CA GLU A 57 18.38 3.50 10.80
C GLU A 57 18.02 4.93 11.23
N ASN A 58 17.63 5.11 12.49
CA ASN A 58 17.39 6.43 13.05
C ASN A 58 18.61 6.85 13.88
N SER A 59 19.39 7.81 13.40
CA SER A 59 20.57 8.33 14.11
C SER A 59 20.24 9.13 15.37
N ILE A 60 18.96 9.47 15.60
CA ILE A 60 18.47 10.30 16.71
C ILE A 60 17.78 9.45 17.80
N ARG A 61 17.28 8.26 17.45
CA ARG A 61 16.56 7.37 18.38
C ARG A 61 17.34 6.07 18.61
N THR A 62 17.37 5.60 19.85
CA THR A 62 18.15 4.43 20.32
C THR A 62 17.64 3.06 19.80
N ARG A 63 16.84 3.01 18.73
CA ARG A 63 16.27 1.75 18.25
C ARG A 63 16.09 1.73 16.73
N ASP A 64 16.63 0.69 16.11
CA ASP A 64 16.37 0.36 14.72
C ASP A 64 14.89 0.00 14.54
N LEU A 65 14.28 0.49 13.47
CA LEU A 65 12.92 0.14 13.08
C LEU A 65 12.97 -0.75 11.85
N GLU A 66 12.29 -1.89 11.94
CA GLU A 66 12.10 -2.79 10.80
C GLU A 66 10.66 -2.74 10.34
N PHE A 67 10.48 -2.36 9.08
CA PHE A 67 9.18 -2.32 8.43
C PHE A 67 9.05 -3.53 7.51
N TYR A 68 7.94 -4.23 7.63
CA TYR A 68 7.58 -5.38 6.82
C TYR A 68 6.30 -5.05 6.05
N ALA A 69 6.24 -5.39 4.77
CA ALA A 69 5.02 -5.30 3.99
C ALA A 69 4.68 -6.62 3.30
N VAL A 70 3.39 -6.88 3.13
CA VAL A 70 2.90 -7.88 2.17
C VAL A 70 2.47 -7.16 0.92
N GLU A 71 3.08 -7.53 -0.20
CA GLU A 71 2.88 -6.89 -1.50
C GLU A 71 2.50 -7.93 -2.54
N GLN A 72 1.52 -7.61 -3.39
CA GLN A 72 1.16 -8.45 -4.53
C GLN A 72 1.54 -7.72 -5.82
N PRO A 73 2.49 -8.25 -6.63
CA PRO A 73 2.77 -7.72 -7.96
C PRO A 73 1.52 -7.73 -8.84
N LEU A 74 1.34 -6.68 -9.67
CA LEU A 74 0.17 -6.51 -10.52
C LEU A 74 0.56 -6.31 -11.99
N ASN A 75 -0.28 -6.81 -12.88
CA ASN A 75 -0.34 -6.40 -14.29
C ASN A 75 -1.32 -5.23 -14.41
N THR A 76 -0.95 -4.23 -15.19
CA THR A 76 -1.78 -3.05 -15.49
C THR A 76 -2.38 -3.22 -16.88
N ASN A 77 -3.72 -3.26 -16.98
CA ASN A 77 -4.42 -3.50 -18.23
C ASN A 77 -3.96 -4.78 -18.98
N GLY A 78 -3.59 -5.83 -18.21
CA GLY A 78 -3.08 -7.10 -18.75
C GLY A 78 -1.61 -7.07 -19.19
N ILE A 79 -0.90 -5.95 -19.00
CA ILE A 79 0.52 -5.81 -19.31
C ILE A 79 1.31 -5.83 -18.00
N PHE A 80 2.39 -6.61 -17.97
CA PHE A 80 3.33 -6.58 -16.87
C PHE A 80 4.11 -5.26 -16.90
N VAL A 81 3.99 -4.50 -15.82
CA VAL A 81 4.78 -3.29 -15.59
C VAL A 81 5.58 -3.54 -14.34
N ASP A 82 6.89 -3.39 -14.45
CA ASP A 82 7.78 -3.62 -13.31
C ASP A 82 7.45 -2.65 -12.17
N GLU A 83 7.72 -3.08 -10.94
CA GLU A 83 7.50 -2.32 -9.70
C GLU A 83 6.04 -1.98 -9.32
N ILE A 84 5.04 -2.23 -10.19
CA ILE A 84 3.63 -2.04 -9.83
C ILE A 84 3.14 -3.19 -8.94
N HIS A 85 2.70 -2.84 -7.74
CA HIS A 85 2.15 -3.77 -6.77
C HIS A 85 1.07 -3.08 -5.93
N ILE A 86 0.24 -3.91 -5.30
CA ILE A 86 -0.68 -3.47 -4.25
C ILE A 86 -0.10 -3.88 -2.91
N SER A 87 -0.05 -2.91 -2.00
CA SER A 87 0.27 -3.16 -0.60
C SER A 87 -0.97 -3.72 0.10
N LEU A 88 -0.80 -4.80 0.85
CA LEU A 88 -1.90 -5.57 1.45
C LEU A 88 -1.92 -5.52 2.97
N ALA A 89 -0.76 -5.46 3.59
CA ALA A 89 -0.59 -5.35 5.03
C ALA A 89 0.80 -4.80 5.35
N TYR A 90 0.93 -4.16 6.51
CA TYR A 90 2.19 -3.66 7.04
C TYR A 90 2.41 -4.13 8.47
N SER A 91 3.65 -4.32 8.87
CA SER A 91 4.00 -4.70 10.24
C SER A 91 5.31 -4.06 10.65
N ILE A 92 5.39 -3.56 11.88
CA ILE A 92 6.56 -2.88 12.41
C ILE A 92 7.17 -3.70 13.52
N ASN A 93 8.47 -4.00 13.41
CA ASN A 93 9.26 -4.80 14.35
C ASN A 93 8.72 -6.23 14.61
N ARG A 94 7.69 -6.67 13.88
CA ARG A 94 7.16 -8.03 13.88
C ARG A 94 7.29 -8.60 12.46
N PRO A 95 8.24 -9.51 12.22
CA PRO A 95 8.37 -10.18 10.94
C PRO A 95 7.09 -10.94 10.58
N ILE A 96 6.68 -10.84 9.32
CA ILE A 96 5.59 -11.66 8.78
C ILE A 96 6.22 -12.96 8.27
N THR A 97 5.67 -14.10 8.68
CA THR A 97 6.19 -15.42 8.31
C THR A 97 5.64 -15.90 6.97
N GLN A 98 6.36 -16.81 6.31
CA GLN A 98 5.88 -17.46 5.08
C GLN A 98 4.61 -18.29 5.32
N MET A 99 4.43 -18.85 6.53
CA MET A 99 3.22 -19.59 6.89
C MET A 99 2.00 -18.67 6.95
N GLU A 100 2.14 -17.51 7.59
CA GLU A 100 1.09 -16.48 7.63
C GLU A 100 0.74 -16.00 6.21
N LEU A 101 1.74 -15.80 5.35
CA LEU A 101 1.54 -15.44 3.96
C LEU A 101 0.78 -16.51 3.16
N ALA A 102 1.12 -17.79 3.37
CA ALA A 102 0.49 -18.92 2.67
C ALA A 102 -1.00 -19.10 3.04
N MET A 103 -1.41 -18.60 4.20
CA MET A 103 -2.81 -18.60 4.63
C MET A 103 -3.61 -17.42 4.09
N ALA A 104 -2.93 -16.42 3.52
CA ALA A 104 -3.59 -15.22 3.04
C ALA A 104 -4.36 -15.48 1.72
N PRO A 105 -5.55 -14.86 1.55
CA PRO A 105 -6.39 -15.12 0.39
C PRO A 105 -5.73 -14.61 -0.90
N PHE A 106 -5.84 -15.36 -1.99
CA PHE A 106 -5.39 -14.87 -3.29
C PHE A 106 -6.25 -13.69 -3.74
N MET A 107 -5.61 -12.63 -4.23
CA MET A 107 -6.31 -11.46 -4.71
C MET A 107 -6.96 -11.73 -6.07
N GLU A 108 -8.18 -11.24 -6.28
CA GLU A 108 -8.83 -11.29 -7.58
C GLU A 108 -8.46 -10.07 -8.45
N ARG A 109 -9.04 -9.98 -9.64
CA ARG A 109 -8.91 -8.77 -10.48
C ARG A 109 -9.53 -7.57 -9.76
N ILE A 110 -8.83 -6.44 -9.80
CA ILE A 110 -9.33 -5.15 -9.33
C ILE A 110 -9.83 -4.37 -10.54
N TYR A 111 -11.11 -4.00 -10.54
CA TYR A 111 -11.72 -3.24 -11.61
C TYR A 111 -11.60 -1.72 -11.37
N PRO A 112 -11.70 -0.90 -12.43
CA PRO A 112 -11.66 0.56 -12.30
C PRO A 112 -12.69 1.13 -11.30
N THR A 113 -13.82 0.45 -11.13
CA THR A 113 -14.88 0.81 -10.18
C THR A 113 -14.52 0.55 -8.73
N ASP A 114 -13.54 -0.32 -8.47
CA ASP A 114 -13.06 -0.65 -7.12
C ASP A 114 -11.97 0.32 -6.65
N LEU A 115 -11.54 1.23 -7.53
CA LEU A 115 -10.42 2.13 -7.30
C LEU A 115 -10.90 3.55 -7.00
N GLU A 116 -10.31 4.16 -5.98
CA GLU A 116 -10.43 5.57 -5.68
C GLU A 116 -9.04 6.22 -5.67
N VAL A 117 -8.90 7.38 -6.33
CA VAL A 117 -7.65 8.14 -6.32
C VAL A 117 -7.72 9.12 -5.16
N VAL A 118 -6.85 8.93 -4.18
CA VAL A 118 -6.83 9.70 -2.93
C VAL A 118 -5.43 10.21 -2.63
N VAL A 119 -5.34 11.20 -1.75
CA VAL A 119 -4.07 11.60 -1.12
C VAL A 119 -4.08 11.06 0.30
N ALA A 120 -3.02 10.34 0.68
CA ALA A 120 -2.86 9.83 2.04
C ALA A 120 -1.65 10.47 2.72
N ASP A 121 -1.81 10.85 3.98
CA ASP A 121 -0.72 11.21 4.86
C ASP A 121 -0.23 9.96 5.60
N CYS A 122 1.00 9.55 5.26
CA CYS A 122 1.69 8.40 5.83
C CYS A 122 2.95 8.80 6.61
N SER A 123 3.00 10.04 7.13
CA SER A 123 4.19 10.58 7.80
C SER A 123 4.43 10.02 9.20
N GLU A 124 3.39 9.53 9.86
CA GLU A 124 3.49 8.86 11.17
C GLU A 124 4.15 7.48 11.03
N GLU A 125 4.94 7.09 12.04
CA GLU A 125 5.58 5.77 12.07
C GLU A 125 4.53 4.64 12.18
N ASP A 126 3.41 4.87 12.87
CA ASP A 126 2.35 3.88 13.08
C ASP A 126 1.31 3.94 11.95
N PRO A 127 1.14 2.88 11.13
CA PRO A 127 0.16 2.85 10.05
C PRO A 127 -1.29 3.03 10.50
N ASN A 128 -1.62 2.76 11.77
CA ASN A 128 -2.96 3.01 12.30
C ASN A 128 -3.31 4.50 12.39
N LYS A 129 -2.31 5.38 12.28
CA LYS A 129 -2.50 6.84 12.31
C LYS A 129 -2.52 7.48 10.94
N TRP A 130 -2.28 6.70 9.88
CA TRP A 130 -2.35 7.21 8.52
C TRP A 130 -3.79 7.56 8.17
N TYR A 131 -3.97 8.61 7.39
CA TYR A 131 -5.31 9.10 7.05
C TYR A 131 -5.35 9.64 5.62
N ILE A 132 -6.54 9.57 5.03
CA ILE A 132 -6.83 10.20 3.72
C ILE A 132 -7.06 11.69 3.97
N ILE A 133 -6.44 12.52 3.14
CA ILE A 133 -6.66 13.96 3.14
C ILE A 133 -7.93 14.24 2.34
N ASP A 134 -8.96 14.77 3.00
CA ASP A 134 -10.21 15.16 2.35
C ASP A 134 -10.00 16.42 1.47
N ASP A 135 -10.39 16.31 0.19
CA ASP A 135 -10.30 17.37 -0.82
C ASP A 135 -11.17 18.61 -0.50
N GLU A 136 -12.12 18.51 0.44
CA GLU A 136 -13.08 19.59 0.78
C GLU A 136 -12.52 20.65 1.75
N SER A 137 -11.23 20.59 2.11
CA SER A 137 -10.65 21.43 3.16
C SER A 137 -9.70 22.55 2.66
N VAL A 138 -9.94 23.07 1.44
CA VAL A 138 -9.27 24.29 0.92
C VAL A 138 -10.28 25.35 0.50
#